data_AF-A0A5B8CNL3-F1
#
_entry.id   AF-A0A5B8CNL3-F1
#
_cell.length_a   1.000
_cell.length_b   1.000
_cell.length_c   1.000
_cell.angle_alpha   90.00
_cell.angle_beta   90.00
_cell.angle_gamma   90.00
#
_symmetry.space_group_name_H-M   'P 1'
#
loop_
_entity.id
_entity.type
_entity.pdbx_description
1 polymer ?
#
loop_
_entity_poly.entity_id
_entity_poly.type
_entity_poly.pdbx_seq_one_letter_code
_entity_poly.pdbx_strand_id
1 'polypeptide(L)'
;MIKNQQQYRIARRELAALHHEIASASEQGRQKEKKASQNAETISRISLLETKIQIYERLQARNTHLLPMESLQDLPELLIAARIARGMTQKDLAEFMGMRQQQIQMYEGERYQSATLGRLSRFADALGVSVHQVGELAGSRFLGEVDPARVSCFPIGEMYRRGWLGPYGGSLIEARHVAHQHLIDFFGRAYGVPPRSRRRYARTNGIPHGPSQENATQRR
;
A
#
# COMPACT_ATOMS: atom_id res chain seq x y z
N MET A 1 -10.86 -4.73 -3.84
CA MET A 1 -11.70 -4.63 -5.05
C MET A 1 -11.75 -6.00 -5.74
N ILE A 2 -12.86 -6.33 -6.43
CA ILE A 2 -12.92 -7.49 -7.35
C ILE A 2 -12.22 -7.10 -8.65
N LYS A 3 -11.28 -7.92 -9.11
CA LYS A 3 -10.39 -7.60 -10.22
C LYS A 3 -10.76 -8.29 -11.53
N ASN A 4 -11.50 -9.40 -11.47
CA ASN A 4 -11.82 -10.21 -12.64
C ASN A 4 -13.16 -10.95 -12.49
N GLN A 5 -13.60 -11.54 -13.60
CA GLN A 5 -14.89 -12.25 -13.69
C GLN A 5 -14.95 -13.47 -12.77
N GLN A 6 -13.82 -14.15 -12.54
CA GLN A 6 -13.80 -15.32 -11.66
C GLN A 6 -14.02 -14.92 -10.20
N GLN A 7 -13.35 -13.87 -9.73
CA GLN A 7 -13.55 -13.30 -8.40
C GLN A 7 -14.99 -12.79 -8.23
N TYR A 8 -15.57 -12.18 -9.27
CA TYR A 8 -16.98 -11.77 -9.26
C TYR A 8 -17.94 -12.96 -9.05
N ARG A 9 -17.75 -14.06 -9.78
CA ARG A 9 -18.57 -15.27 -9.63
C ARG A 9 -18.46 -15.88 -8.24
N ILE A 10 -17.24 -15.93 -7.70
CA ILE A 10 -16.99 -16.43 -6.34
C ILE A 10 -17.69 -15.53 -5.31
N ALA A 11 -17.51 -14.21 -5.41
CA ALA A 11 -18.12 -13.25 -4.49
C ALA A 11 -19.66 -13.32 -4.51
N ARG A 12 -20.27 -13.45 -5.70
CA ARG A 12 -21.73 -13.63 -5.85
C ARG A 12 -22.23 -14.90 -5.17
N ARG A 13 -21.51 -16.01 -5.32
CA ARG A 13 -21.86 -17.29 -4.67
C ARG A 13 -21.74 -17.20 -3.16
N GLU A 14 -20.65 -16.60 -2.67
CA GLU A 14 -20.42 -16.39 -1.24
C GLU A 14 -21.52 -15.49 -0.63
N LEU A 15 -21.86 -14.40 -1.30
CA LEU A 15 -22.95 -13.50 -0.88
C LEU A 15 -24.29 -14.24 -0.77
N ALA A 16 -24.64 -15.07 -1.76
CA ALA A 16 -25.86 -15.86 -1.73
C ALA A 16 -25.88 -16.85 -0.55
N ALA A 17 -24.74 -17.48 -0.25
CA ALA A 17 -24.61 -18.38 0.89
C ALA A 17 -24.78 -17.65 2.23
N LEU A 18 -24.17 -16.47 2.40
CA LEU A 18 -24.28 -15.66 3.62
C LEU A 18 -25.72 -15.16 3.84
N HIS A 19 -26.42 -14.74 2.78
CA HIS A 19 -27.84 -14.36 2.86
C HIS A 19 -28.72 -15.54 3.30
N HIS A 20 -28.47 -16.74 2.77
CA HIS A 20 -29.18 -17.95 3.19
C HIS A 20 -28.88 -18.33 4.66
N GLU A 21 -27.64 -18.15 5.12
CA GLU A 21 -27.23 -18.39 6.51
C GLU A 21 -27.99 -17.46 7.48
N ILE A 22 -28.08 -16.16 7.17
CA ILE A 22 -28.85 -15.20 7.99
C ILE A 22 -30.35 -15.55 7.98
N ALA A 23 -30.91 -15.88 6.80
CA ALA A 23 -32.32 -16.22 6.67
C ALA A 23 -32.69 -17.44 7.53
N SER A 24 -31.93 -18.54 7.39
CA SER A 24 -32.16 -19.77 8.16
C SER A 24 -31.89 -19.63 9.66
N ALA A 25 -30.94 -18.76 10.06
CA ALA A 25 -30.69 -18.44 11.47
C ALA A 25 -31.82 -17.62 12.12
N SER A 26 -32.57 -16.83 11.34
CA SER A 26 -33.71 -16.03 11.82
C SER A 26 -34.95 -16.87 12.14
N GLU A 27 -35.13 -18.00 11.44
CA GLU A 27 -36.27 -18.92 11.64
C GLU A 27 -36.09 -19.84 12.86
N GLN A 28 -34.84 -20.18 13.20
CA GLN A 28 -34.51 -21.04 14.33
C GLN A 28 -34.33 -20.22 15.62
N GLY A 29 -35.42 -19.74 16.20
CA GLY A 29 -35.41 -18.97 17.46
C GLY A 29 -34.76 -19.73 18.62
N ARG A 30 -33.50 -19.43 18.96
CA ARG A 30 -32.77 -19.94 20.15
C ARG A 30 -31.47 -19.16 20.40
N GLN A 31 -31.27 -18.70 21.63
CA GLN A 31 -30.17 -17.87 22.17
C GLN A 31 -29.94 -16.49 21.53
N LYS A 32 -30.46 -15.44 22.19
CA LYS A 32 -30.49 -14.05 21.72
C LYS A 32 -29.15 -13.29 21.77
N GLU A 33 -28.20 -13.67 22.62
CA GLU A 33 -26.98 -12.86 22.82
C GLU A 33 -25.77 -13.32 21.99
N LYS A 34 -25.44 -14.62 21.95
CA LYS A 34 -24.36 -15.13 21.07
C LYS A 34 -24.70 -15.03 19.58
N LYS A 35 -25.98 -15.10 19.20
CA LYS A 35 -26.41 -14.90 17.81
C LYS A 35 -26.31 -13.45 17.33
N ALA A 36 -26.47 -12.47 18.22
CA ALA A 36 -26.43 -11.06 17.84
C ALA A 36 -25.05 -10.62 17.33
N SER A 37 -23.97 -11.02 18.02
CA SER A 37 -22.60 -10.71 17.59
C SER A 37 -22.19 -11.47 16.32
N GLN A 38 -22.57 -12.74 16.19
CA GLN A 38 -22.32 -13.53 14.96
C GLN A 38 -23.04 -12.90 13.76
N ASN A 39 -24.28 -12.45 13.95
CA ASN A 39 -25.05 -11.77 12.91
C ASN A 39 -24.43 -10.42 12.53
N ALA A 40 -23.89 -9.66 13.49
CA ALA A 40 -23.23 -8.38 13.19
C ALA A 40 -21.99 -8.57 12.31
N GLU A 41 -21.16 -9.58 12.59
CA GLU A 41 -20.01 -9.91 11.75
C GLU A 41 -20.43 -10.34 10.34
N THR A 42 -21.42 -11.23 10.23
CA THR A 42 -21.95 -11.70 8.94
C THR A 42 -22.57 -10.54 8.14
N ILE A 43 -23.33 -9.65 8.77
CA ILE A 43 -23.91 -8.46 8.13
C ILE A 43 -22.80 -7.53 7.62
N SER A 44 -21.76 -7.28 8.43
CA SER A 44 -20.60 -6.47 8.00
C SER A 44 -19.90 -7.09 6.79
N ARG A 45 -19.72 -8.43 6.79
CA ARG A 45 -19.15 -9.16 5.67
C ARG A 45 -20.00 -9.07 4.40
N ILE A 46 -21.33 -9.20 4.53
CA ILE A 46 -22.28 -9.03 3.42
C ILE A 46 -22.16 -7.63 2.84
N SER A 47 -22.26 -6.59 3.68
CA SER A 47 -22.15 -5.20 3.26
C SER A 47 -20.84 -4.92 2.52
N LEU A 48 -19.72 -5.45 3.02
CA LEU A 48 -18.42 -5.35 2.37
C LEU A 48 -18.39 -6.06 1.00
N LEU A 49 -18.98 -7.26 0.88
CA LEU A 49 -19.04 -7.99 -0.39
C LEU A 49 -19.97 -7.31 -1.40
N GLU A 50 -21.12 -6.83 -0.96
CA GLU A 50 -22.07 -6.05 -1.77
C GLU A 50 -21.40 -4.82 -2.35
N THR A 51 -20.69 -4.05 -1.51
CA THR A 51 -19.93 -2.87 -1.95
C THR A 51 -18.91 -3.24 -3.03
N LYS A 52 -18.14 -4.32 -2.83
CA LYS A 52 -17.15 -4.79 -3.81
C LYS A 52 -17.78 -5.22 -5.13
N ILE A 53 -18.93 -5.89 -5.08
CA ILE A 53 -19.70 -6.34 -6.25
C ILE A 53 -20.26 -5.14 -7.01
N GLN A 54 -20.89 -4.21 -6.31
CA GLN A 54 -21.44 -2.98 -6.90
C GLN A 54 -20.36 -2.15 -7.60
N ILE A 55 -19.19 -1.99 -6.97
CA ILE A 55 -18.04 -1.31 -7.59
C ILE A 55 -17.67 -2.00 -8.92
N TYR A 56 -17.55 -3.33 -8.93
CA TYR A 56 -17.21 -4.07 -10.15
C TYR A 56 -18.28 -3.95 -11.25
N GLU A 57 -19.56 -4.05 -10.89
CA GLU A 57 -20.67 -3.89 -11.83
C GLU A 57 -20.73 -2.47 -12.42
N ARG A 58 -20.48 -1.44 -11.60
CA ARG A 58 -20.38 -0.04 -12.06
C ARG A 58 -19.23 0.16 -13.04
N LEU A 59 -18.06 -0.43 -12.76
CA LEU A 59 -16.93 -0.38 -13.68
C LEU A 59 -17.28 -1.07 -15.00
N GLN A 60 -17.92 -2.24 -14.96
CA GLN A 60 -18.33 -2.95 -16.17
C GLN A 60 -19.35 -2.20 -17.02
N ALA A 61 -20.19 -1.35 -16.41
CA ALA A 61 -21.20 -0.58 -17.12
C ALA A 61 -20.62 0.47 -18.10
N ARG A 62 -19.28 0.59 -18.19
CA ARG A 62 -18.51 1.47 -19.12
C ARG A 62 -18.86 2.96 -19.08
N ASN A 63 -19.68 3.39 -18.12
CA ASN A 63 -20.14 4.77 -17.94
C ASN A 63 -19.25 5.60 -17.00
N THR A 64 -18.16 5.03 -16.49
CA THR A 64 -17.29 5.72 -15.53
C THR A 64 -16.08 6.32 -16.24
N HIS A 65 -16.16 7.61 -16.55
CA HIS A 65 -15.01 8.39 -17.03
C HIS A 65 -14.10 8.87 -15.89
N LEU A 66 -14.62 8.94 -14.67
CA LEU A 66 -13.89 9.40 -13.49
C LEU A 66 -13.79 8.28 -12.46
N LEU A 67 -12.56 7.94 -12.11
CA LEU A 67 -12.23 6.97 -11.07
C LEU A 67 -11.56 7.75 -9.94
N PRO A 68 -12.17 7.82 -8.73
CA PRO A 68 -11.64 8.63 -7.65
C PRO A 68 -10.28 8.08 -7.18
N MET A 69 -9.33 8.99 -7.02
CA MET A 69 -8.02 8.77 -6.41
C MET A 69 -7.85 9.83 -5.32
N GLU A 70 -7.69 9.40 -4.07
CA GLU A 70 -7.44 10.34 -2.95
C GLU A 70 -5.94 10.52 -2.73
N SER A 71 -5.16 9.49 -3.04
CA SER A 71 -3.73 9.46 -2.81
C SER A 71 -2.99 8.71 -3.91
N LEU A 72 -1.67 8.91 -3.96
CA LEU A 72 -0.80 8.14 -4.86
C LEU A 72 -0.85 6.63 -4.57
N GLN A 73 -1.23 6.21 -3.36
CA GLN A 73 -1.35 4.81 -2.98
C GLN A 73 -2.53 4.11 -3.68
N ASP A 74 -3.48 4.87 -4.20
CA ASP A 74 -4.67 4.36 -4.90
C ASP A 74 -4.41 4.11 -6.40
N LEU A 75 -3.26 4.55 -6.92
CA LEU A 75 -2.86 4.35 -8.33
C LEU A 75 -2.97 2.90 -8.80
N PRO A 76 -2.55 1.87 -8.04
CA PRO A 76 -2.72 0.49 -8.46
C PRO A 76 -4.18 0.09 -8.69
N GLU A 77 -5.08 0.53 -7.80
CA GLU A 77 -6.50 0.18 -7.92
C GLU A 77 -7.17 0.98 -9.06
N LEU A 78 -6.74 2.23 -9.29
CA LEU A 78 -7.12 3.01 -10.46
C LEU A 78 -6.80 2.26 -11.77
N LEU A 79 -5.59 1.73 -11.91
CA LEU A 79 -5.18 1.00 -13.13
C LEU A 79 -6.03 -0.27 -13.35
N ILE A 80 -6.29 -1.03 -12.29
CA ILE A 80 -7.13 -2.23 -12.39
C ILE A 80 -8.57 -1.86 -12.74
N ALA A 81 -9.10 -0.81 -12.11
CA ALA A 81 -10.44 -0.30 -12.38
C ALA A 81 -10.59 0.18 -13.82
N ALA A 82 -9.59 0.91 -14.34
CA ALA A 82 -9.56 1.36 -15.73
C ALA A 82 -9.57 0.18 -16.71
N ARG A 83 -8.78 -0.87 -16.46
CA ARG A 83 -8.82 -2.10 -17.29
C ARG A 83 -10.22 -2.69 -17.33
N ILE A 84 -10.88 -2.84 -16.17
CA ILE A 84 -12.24 -3.39 -16.09
C ILE A 84 -13.24 -2.48 -16.82
N ALA A 85 -13.11 -1.16 -16.66
CA ALA A 85 -13.97 -0.18 -17.33
C ALA A 85 -13.83 -0.19 -18.86
N ARG A 86 -12.64 -0.52 -19.37
CA ARG A 86 -12.43 -0.78 -20.81
C ARG A 86 -13.00 -2.12 -21.28
N GLY A 87 -13.46 -2.96 -20.35
CA GLY A 87 -13.91 -4.32 -20.63
C GLY A 87 -12.79 -5.26 -21.05
N MET A 88 -11.53 -4.91 -20.75
CA MET A 88 -10.37 -5.73 -21.07
C MET A 88 -10.19 -6.82 -20.01
N THR A 89 -9.96 -8.05 -20.43
CA THR A 89 -9.46 -9.10 -19.55
C THR A 89 -7.96 -8.88 -19.26
N GLN A 90 -7.42 -9.59 -18.27
CA GLN A 90 -5.97 -9.61 -18.04
C GLN A 90 -5.19 -10.17 -19.23
N LYS A 91 -5.81 -11.06 -20.01
CA LYS A 91 -5.23 -11.60 -21.25
C LYS A 91 -5.19 -10.52 -22.32
N ASP A 92 -6.28 -9.77 -22.51
CA ASP A 92 -6.36 -8.70 -23.52
C ASP A 92 -5.33 -7.60 -23.24
N LEU A 93 -5.16 -7.22 -21.96
CA LEU A 93 -4.13 -6.25 -21.57
C LEU A 93 -2.71 -6.80 -21.82
N ALA A 94 -2.49 -8.08 -21.53
CA ALA A 94 -1.21 -8.72 -21.79
C ALA A 94 -0.89 -8.73 -23.29
N GLU A 95 -1.86 -9.10 -24.13
CA GLU A 95 -1.72 -9.08 -25.59
C GLU A 95 -1.45 -7.66 -26.12
N PHE A 96 -2.22 -6.67 -25.65
CA PHE A 96 -2.01 -5.28 -26.02
C PHE A 96 -0.62 -4.76 -25.67
N MET A 97 -0.09 -5.16 -24.51
CA MET A 97 1.23 -4.72 -24.03
C MET A 97 2.39 -5.61 -24.51
N GLY A 98 2.12 -6.69 -25.26
CA GLY A 98 3.15 -7.65 -25.67
C GLY A 98 3.78 -8.42 -24.50
N MET A 99 2.99 -8.68 -23.44
CA MET A 99 3.42 -9.33 -22.20
C MET A 99 2.75 -10.70 -22.01
N ARG A 100 3.30 -11.52 -21.12
CA ARG A 100 2.65 -12.78 -20.71
C ARG A 100 1.51 -12.48 -19.74
N GLN A 101 0.36 -13.14 -19.90
CA GLN A 101 -0.79 -12.98 -19.00
C GLN A 101 -0.43 -13.20 -17.52
N GLN A 102 0.41 -14.18 -17.21
CA GLN A 102 0.88 -14.43 -15.84
C GLN A 102 1.58 -13.22 -15.22
N GLN A 103 2.28 -12.42 -16.02
CA GLN A 103 2.96 -11.22 -15.54
C GLN A 103 1.95 -10.12 -15.18
N ILE A 104 0.87 -9.97 -15.96
CA ILE A 104 -0.23 -9.06 -15.60
C ILE A 104 -0.93 -9.53 -14.33
N GLN A 105 -1.16 -10.84 -14.19
CA GLN A 105 -1.72 -11.42 -12.96
C GLN A 105 -0.86 -11.15 -11.74
N MET A 106 0.46 -11.31 -11.85
CA MET A 106 1.41 -10.98 -10.79
C MET A 106 1.34 -9.50 -10.42
N TYR A 107 1.42 -8.59 -11.39
CA TYR A 107 1.32 -7.16 -11.13
C TYR A 107 0.01 -6.78 -10.46
N GLU A 108 -1.14 -7.20 -10.99
CA GLU A 108 -2.43 -6.89 -10.37
C GLU A 108 -2.57 -7.57 -8.99
N GLY A 109 -2.04 -8.78 -8.83
CA GLY A 109 -2.05 -9.53 -7.56
C GLY A 109 -1.32 -8.78 -6.45
N GLU A 110 -0.11 -8.29 -6.75
CA GLU A 110 0.74 -7.52 -5.84
C GLU A 110 0.41 -6.02 -5.80
N ARG A 111 -0.71 -5.59 -6.40
CA ARG A 111 -1.08 -4.17 -6.53
C ARG A 111 0.06 -3.32 -7.08
N TYR A 112 0.77 -3.85 -8.07
CA TYR A 112 1.89 -3.22 -8.75
C TYR A 112 3.04 -2.79 -7.83
N GLN A 113 3.14 -3.31 -6.60
CA GLN A 113 4.21 -2.94 -5.66
C GLN A 113 5.61 -3.26 -6.18
N SER A 114 5.74 -4.29 -7.03
CA SER A 114 6.98 -4.67 -7.70
C SER A 114 7.22 -3.93 -9.03
N ALA A 115 6.26 -3.12 -9.50
CA ALA A 115 6.40 -2.36 -10.74
C ALA A 115 7.20 -1.08 -10.52
N THR A 116 8.09 -0.77 -11.47
CA THR A 116 8.77 0.54 -11.48
C THR A 116 7.79 1.64 -11.90
N LEU A 117 8.05 2.89 -11.51
CA LEU A 117 7.24 4.03 -11.95
C LEU A 117 7.12 4.11 -13.48
N GLY A 118 8.21 3.89 -14.21
CA GLY A 118 8.18 3.84 -15.67
C GLY A 118 7.29 2.72 -16.22
N ARG A 119 7.16 1.60 -15.50
CA ARG A 119 6.23 0.52 -15.89
C ARG A 119 4.78 0.91 -15.59
N LEU A 120 4.51 1.51 -14.44
CA LEU A 120 3.19 2.06 -14.10
C LEU A 120 2.72 3.10 -15.14
N SER A 121 3.61 3.99 -15.59
CA SER A 121 3.31 4.95 -16.66
C SER A 121 2.86 4.25 -17.93
N ARG A 122 3.59 3.21 -18.39
CA ARG A 122 3.20 2.45 -19.59
C ARG A 122 1.85 1.75 -19.43
N PHE A 123 1.53 1.26 -18.23
CA PHE A 123 0.22 0.69 -17.94
C PHE A 123 -0.88 1.77 -18.01
N ALA A 124 -0.62 2.96 -17.46
CA ALA A 124 -1.55 4.08 -17.55
C ALA A 124 -1.78 4.49 -19.02
N ASP A 125 -0.70 4.62 -19.81
CA ASP A 125 -0.77 4.96 -21.24
C ASP A 125 -1.55 3.89 -22.02
N ALA A 126 -1.25 2.60 -21.79
CA ALA A 126 -1.94 1.49 -22.45
C ALA A 126 -3.44 1.45 -22.14
N LEU A 127 -3.81 1.88 -20.95
CA LEU A 127 -5.21 1.95 -20.50
C LEU A 127 -5.86 3.31 -20.82
N GLY A 128 -5.12 4.27 -21.37
CA GLY A 128 -5.61 5.63 -21.62
C GLY A 128 -5.96 6.40 -20.34
N VAL A 129 -5.29 6.10 -19.23
CA VAL A 129 -5.52 6.74 -17.93
C VAL A 129 -4.66 8.00 -17.82
N SER A 130 -5.30 9.14 -17.66
CA SER A 130 -4.64 10.41 -17.30
C SER A 130 -4.81 10.67 -15.81
N VAL A 131 -3.72 10.91 -15.09
CA VAL A 131 -3.73 11.19 -13.65
C VAL A 131 -3.32 12.63 -13.41
N HIS A 132 -4.21 13.39 -12.77
CA HIS A 132 -3.94 14.77 -12.36
C HIS A 132 -4.08 14.86 -10.84
N GLN A 133 -2.96 14.99 -10.14
CA GLN A 133 -2.94 15.21 -8.69
C GLN A 133 -2.20 16.50 -8.39
N VAL A 134 -2.75 17.33 -7.51
CA VAL A 134 -2.06 18.49 -6.98
C VAL A 134 -1.28 18.06 -5.75
N GLY A 135 0.04 18.24 -5.78
CA GLY A 135 0.89 18.04 -4.62
C GLY A 135 0.84 19.28 -3.72
N GLU A 136 0.45 19.10 -2.46
CA GLU A 136 0.54 20.13 -1.44
C GLU A 136 1.72 19.84 -0.51
N LEU A 137 2.56 20.85 -0.27
CA LEU A 137 3.58 20.76 0.77
C LEU A 137 2.94 21.12 2.11
N ALA A 138 2.49 20.11 2.85
CA ALA A 138 2.00 20.30 4.21
C ALA A 138 3.16 20.55 5.20
N GLY A 139 3.01 21.53 6.09
CA GLY A 139 3.92 21.78 7.21
C GLY A 139 4.93 22.90 6.98
N SER A 140 6.03 22.87 7.74
CA SER A 140 7.09 23.89 7.67
C SER A 140 7.90 23.77 6.39
N ARG A 141 8.36 24.92 5.86
CA ARG A 141 9.36 24.97 4.78
C ARG A 141 10.65 24.23 5.13
N PHE A 142 10.92 24.06 6.43
CA PHE A 142 12.05 23.31 6.94
C PHE A 142 11.58 21.93 7.37
N LEU A 143 12.37 20.90 7.02
CA LEU A 143 12.20 19.59 7.63
C LEU A 143 12.37 19.73 9.14
N GLY A 144 11.35 19.32 9.91
CA GLY A 144 11.41 19.29 11.36
C GLY A 144 12.44 18.29 11.88
N GLU A 145 12.51 18.17 13.20
CA GLU A 145 13.28 17.11 13.87
C GLU A 145 12.84 15.75 13.33
N VAL A 146 13.80 14.83 13.16
CA VAL A 146 13.47 13.48 12.70
C VAL A 146 12.63 12.82 13.78
N ASP A 147 11.39 12.48 13.46
CA ASP A 147 10.48 11.77 14.36
C ASP A 147 10.57 10.25 14.09
N PRO A 148 11.20 9.46 14.98
CA PRO A 148 11.28 8.00 14.84
C PRO A 148 9.91 7.31 14.85
N ALA A 149 8.85 7.95 15.37
CA ALA A 149 7.49 7.41 15.37
C ALA A 149 6.92 7.26 13.96
N ARG A 150 7.41 8.03 12.97
CA ARG A 150 7.00 7.96 11.57
C ARG A 150 7.69 6.83 10.81
N VAL A 151 7.56 5.60 11.30
CA VAL A 151 8.24 4.39 10.76
C VAL A 151 8.11 4.25 9.24
N SER A 152 6.95 4.58 8.67
CA SER A 152 6.68 4.49 7.22
C SER A 152 7.56 5.40 6.36
N CYS A 153 8.14 6.46 6.94
CA CYS A 153 9.06 7.35 6.25
C CYS A 153 10.48 6.78 6.12
N PHE A 154 10.77 5.63 6.76
CA PHE A 154 12.12 5.07 6.81
C PHE A 154 12.21 3.72 6.07
N PRO A 155 13.30 3.48 5.31
CA PRO A 155 13.47 2.27 4.53
C PRO A 155 13.99 1.11 5.40
N ILE A 156 13.23 0.66 6.39
CA ILE A 156 13.65 -0.35 7.40
C ILE A 156 14.26 -1.60 6.76
N GLY A 157 13.70 -2.08 5.64
CA GLY A 157 14.25 -3.24 4.94
C GLY A 157 15.65 -3.02 4.36
N GLU A 158 15.94 -1.82 3.88
CA GLU A 158 17.29 -1.44 3.45
C GLU A 158 18.22 -1.32 4.64
N MET A 159 17.75 -0.69 5.73
CA MET A 159 18.51 -0.52 6.96
C MET A 159 18.92 -1.87 7.55
N TYR A 160 18.01 -2.84 7.58
CA TYR A 160 18.29 -4.21 8.01
C TYR A 160 19.30 -4.90 7.09
N ARG A 161 19.06 -4.91 5.78
CA ARG A 161 19.93 -5.60 4.80
C ARG A 161 21.36 -5.06 4.79
N ARG A 162 21.54 -3.77 5.08
CA ARG A 162 22.86 -3.13 5.13
C ARG A 162 23.48 -3.08 6.53
N GLY A 163 22.83 -3.69 7.53
CA GLY A 163 23.33 -3.71 8.91
C GLY A 163 23.30 -2.34 9.61
N TRP A 164 22.49 -1.39 9.14
CA TRP A 164 22.39 -0.06 9.74
C TRP A 164 21.72 -0.07 11.11
N LEU A 165 20.90 -1.10 11.41
CA LEU A 165 20.24 -1.26 12.71
C LEU A 165 21.18 -1.74 13.83
N GLY A 166 22.49 -1.83 13.54
CA GLY A 166 23.50 -2.35 14.47
C GLY A 166 23.55 -3.89 14.51
N PRO A 167 24.16 -4.49 15.55
CA PRO A 167 24.24 -5.95 15.71
C PRO A 167 22.86 -6.50 16.10
N TYR A 168 21.95 -6.54 15.12
CA TYR A 168 20.62 -7.09 15.28
C TYR A 168 20.58 -8.51 14.71
N GLY A 169 20.35 -9.50 15.57
CA GLY A 169 20.34 -10.92 15.21
C GLY A 169 18.97 -11.48 14.80
N GLY A 170 17.92 -10.65 14.81
CA GLY A 170 16.56 -11.08 14.45
C GLY A 170 16.30 -11.10 12.94
N SER A 171 15.10 -11.52 12.55
CA SER A 171 14.66 -11.53 11.15
C SER A 171 14.20 -10.16 10.65
N LEU A 172 14.11 -9.96 9.33
CA LEU A 172 13.55 -8.73 8.75
C LEU A 172 12.09 -8.47 9.19
N ILE A 173 11.31 -9.53 9.40
CA ILE A 173 9.90 -9.41 9.84
C ILE A 173 9.87 -8.84 11.27
N GLU A 174 10.69 -9.38 12.16
CA GLU A 174 10.84 -8.89 13.53
C GLU A 174 11.38 -7.45 13.56
N ALA A 175 12.36 -7.13 12.72
CA ALA A 175 12.89 -5.77 12.60
C ALA A 175 11.82 -4.76 12.19
N ARG A 176 10.85 -5.16 11.34
CA ARG A 176 9.70 -4.31 10.96
C ARG A 176 8.72 -4.12 12.11
N HIS A 177 8.46 -5.17 12.90
CA HIS A 177 7.59 -5.06 14.07
C HIS A 177 8.16 -4.15 15.16
N VAL A 178 9.48 -4.16 15.35
CA VAL A 178 10.17 -3.39 16.39
C VAL A 178 10.87 -2.14 15.81
N ALA A 179 10.48 -1.73 14.59
CA ALA A 179 11.16 -0.69 13.83
C ALA A 179 11.27 0.66 14.58
N HIS A 180 10.26 1.03 15.36
CA HIS A 180 10.27 2.26 16.16
C HIS A 180 11.47 2.33 17.11
N GLN A 181 11.71 1.27 17.88
CA GLN A 181 12.83 1.20 18.83
C GLN A 181 14.17 1.20 18.09
N HIS A 182 14.26 0.46 16.98
CA HIS A 182 15.47 0.46 16.16
C HIS A 182 15.78 1.83 15.55
N LEU A 183 14.76 2.62 15.19
CA LEU A 183 14.95 3.98 14.72
C LEU A 183 15.42 4.90 15.84
N ILE A 184 14.85 4.80 17.05
CA ILE A 184 15.32 5.56 18.22
C ILE A 184 16.81 5.28 18.46
N ASP A 185 17.18 4.00 18.52
CA ASP A 185 18.58 3.58 18.71
C ASP A 185 19.48 4.06 17.57
N PHE A 186 19.03 3.89 16.32
CA PHE A 186 19.78 4.31 15.15
C PHE A 186 20.06 5.81 15.16
N PHE A 187 19.03 6.65 15.38
CA PHE A 187 19.19 8.09 15.41
C PHE A 187 19.97 8.55 16.64
N GLY A 188 19.77 7.91 17.80
CA GLY A 188 20.53 8.17 19.02
C GLY A 188 22.03 7.86 18.88
N ARG A 189 22.38 6.74 18.23
CA ARG A 189 23.78 6.35 17.96
C ARG A 189 24.42 7.17 16.85
N ALA A 190 23.71 7.38 15.74
CA ALA A 190 24.26 8.03 14.55
C ALA A 190 24.34 9.56 14.68
N TYR A 191 23.50 10.18 15.52
CA TYR A 191 23.34 11.64 15.55
C TYR A 191 23.20 12.28 16.94
N GLY A 192 23.22 11.50 18.05
CA GLY A 192 23.03 12.03 19.40
C GLY A 192 21.59 12.49 19.69
N VAL A 193 21.39 13.43 20.61
CA VAL A 193 20.10 14.13 20.79
C VAL A 193 19.75 14.80 19.46
N PRO A 194 18.53 14.64 18.90
CA PRO A 194 18.32 14.99 17.52
C PRO A 194 18.51 16.52 17.33
N PRO A 195 19.36 16.95 16.38
CA PRO A 195 19.71 18.36 16.26
C PRO A 195 18.53 19.17 15.75
N ARG A 196 18.23 20.28 16.45
CA ARG A 196 17.05 21.15 16.27
C ARG A 196 16.86 21.78 14.88
N SER A 197 17.85 21.75 13.98
CA SER A 197 17.65 22.07 12.57
C SER A 197 18.90 21.66 11.78
N ARG A 198 18.73 21.03 10.61
CA ARG A 198 19.83 20.87 9.64
C ARG A 198 19.61 21.79 8.45
N ARG A 199 20.45 22.82 8.31
CA ARG A 199 20.79 23.37 6.99
C ARG A 199 21.56 22.28 6.24
N ARG A 200 21.00 21.72 5.16
CA ARG A 200 21.71 20.73 4.34
C ARG A 200 22.68 21.46 3.41
N TYR A 201 23.98 21.15 3.50
CA TYR A 201 24.95 21.49 2.47
C TYR A 201 24.81 20.53 1.28
N ALA A 202 25.04 21.07 0.07
CA ALA A 202 25.01 20.36 -1.19
C ALA A 202 26.22 19.40 -1.33
N ARG A 203 25.96 18.32 -2.07
CA ARG A 203 26.77 17.11 -2.32
C ARG A 203 28.28 17.30 -2.48
N THR A 204 29.05 16.41 -1.89
CA THR A 204 30.33 15.93 -2.46
C THR A 204 30.24 14.43 -2.72
N ASN A 205 30.49 14.04 -3.97
CA ASN A 205 30.46 12.66 -4.45
C ASN A 205 31.71 11.93 -3.95
N GLY A 206 31.58 10.91 -3.11
CA GLY A 206 32.70 9.98 -2.89
C GLY A 206 32.67 9.16 -1.59
N ILE A 207 31.90 9.55 -0.57
CA ILE A 207 31.89 8.84 0.73
C ILE A 207 30.46 8.78 1.25
N PRO A 208 29.91 7.61 1.62
CA PRO A 208 28.71 7.58 2.45
C PRO A 208 29.07 8.21 3.78
N HIS A 209 28.51 9.38 4.11
CA HIS A 209 28.81 10.10 5.35
C HIS A 209 28.71 9.16 6.56
N GLY A 210 29.87 8.74 7.09
CA GLY A 210 30.02 8.34 8.48
C GLY A 210 30.06 9.61 9.34
N PRO A 211 29.67 9.53 10.63
CA PRO A 211 29.74 10.69 11.51
C PRO A 211 31.18 11.19 11.59
N SER A 212 31.37 12.49 11.37
CA SER A 212 32.62 13.18 11.61
C SER A 212 33.05 12.89 13.04
N GLN A 213 34.13 12.11 13.21
CA GLN A 213 34.88 12.19 14.45
C GLN A 213 35.53 13.57 14.46
N GLU A 214 34.89 14.52 15.14
CA GLU A 214 35.63 15.68 15.64
C GLU A 214 36.68 15.12 16.59
N ASN A 215 37.92 15.06 16.11
CA ASN A 215 39.08 14.86 16.94
C ASN A 215 39.04 15.92 18.03
N ALA A 216 38.69 15.50 19.24
CA ALA A 216 38.97 16.24 20.45
C ALA A 216 40.49 16.24 20.64
N THR A 217 41.19 17.11 19.93
CA THR A 217 42.52 17.54 20.33
C THR A 217 42.84 18.91 19.76
N GLN A 218 43.29 19.78 20.66
CA GLN A 218 43.92 21.08 20.44
C GLN A 218 42.98 22.27 20.22
N ARG A 219 42.71 22.98 21.33
CA ARG A 219 43.09 24.40 21.45
C ARG A 219 43.18 24.84 22.91
N ARG A 220 44.44 24.98 23.32
CA ARG A 220 45.05 25.77 24.40
C ARG A 220 44.70 25.43 25.84
#